data_AF-A0A820DMP1-F1
#
_entry.id   AF-A0A820DMP1-F1
#
_cell.length_a   1.000
_cell.length_b   1.000
_cell.length_c   1.000
_cell.angle_alpha   90.00
_cell.angle_beta   90.00
_cell.angle_gamma   90.00
#
_symmetry.space_group_name_H-M   'P 1'
#
loop_
_entity.id
_entity.type
_entity.pdbx_description
1 polymer ?
#
loop_
_entity_poly.entity_id
_entity_poly.type
_entity_poly.pdbx_seq_one_letter_code
_entity_poly.pdbx_strand_id
1 'polypeptide(L)'
;MEKMLLITLEIIICAVHPVPRSFPRHEQEIAETSNSTEPIPYPYSHIDIDVALGLPMFARLYLLYGPILYHSHLVRSAASQSLGYLSAVSIDFPFVMKAYLRHWPERCLLVWCTLIFFIGGWCFRACEYQPTHEHWPLVDAMWLFVPIFGTVGYSNLVPSTYCGRTICALSGVLGVFSMSFFIAIAAGKLILTPCENYVHTFVLNTELAKEHKHQAANVIKFAWKTWFWKANKTPLSSMRYLQMERKLHRSIGIIHEIKRKQRCLNGSTIGLPEIQIIERSTNMNTEETIRKMATLESKMDEIEGQLVNLDYGLNGTQNVLYFSL
;
A
#
# COMPACT_ATOMS: atom_id res chain seq x y z
N MET A 1 -32.87 9.42 -13.74
CA MET A 1 -33.14 10.51 -12.78
C MET A 1 -31.91 10.87 -11.95
N GLU A 2 -31.11 9.90 -11.49
CA GLU A 2 -29.86 10.16 -10.74
C GLU A 2 -28.87 11.09 -11.46
N LYS A 3 -28.64 10.89 -12.76
CA LYS A 3 -27.75 11.77 -13.55
C LYS A 3 -28.24 13.22 -13.61
N MET A 4 -29.55 13.43 -13.69
CA MET A 4 -30.14 14.78 -13.69
C MET A 4 -30.02 15.43 -12.31
N LEU A 5 -30.13 14.65 -11.23
CA LEU A 5 -29.91 15.10 -9.85
C LEU A 5 -28.45 15.49 -9.58
N LEU A 6 -27.50 14.72 -10.12
CA LEU A 6 -26.07 15.04 -10.04
C LEU A 6 -25.75 16.34 -10.77
N ILE A 7 -26.32 16.52 -11.97
CA ILE A 7 -26.15 17.74 -12.77
C ILE A 7 -26.78 18.95 -12.08
N THR A 8 -27.98 18.83 -11.51
CA THR A 8 -28.61 19.95 -10.79
C THR A 8 -27.85 20.29 -9.50
N LEU A 9 -27.36 19.30 -8.78
CA LEU A 9 -26.50 19.50 -7.60
C LEU A 9 -25.19 20.21 -7.98
N GLU A 10 -24.56 19.81 -9.08
CA GLU A 10 -23.36 20.43 -9.65
C GLU A 10 -23.60 21.89 -10.07
N ILE A 11 -24.75 22.18 -10.70
CA ILE A 11 -25.16 23.54 -11.06
C ILE A 11 -25.40 24.39 -9.80
N ILE A 12 -26.05 23.84 -8.78
CA ILE A 12 -26.30 24.54 -7.51
C ILE A 12 -24.98 24.90 -6.82
N ILE A 13 -24.02 23.97 -6.76
CA ILE A 13 -22.68 24.23 -6.20
C ILE A 13 -21.92 25.27 -7.04
N CYS A 14 -22.07 25.24 -8.37
CA CYS A 14 -21.46 26.24 -9.27
C CYS A 14 -22.15 27.62 -9.21
N ALA A 15 -23.42 27.68 -8.80
CA ALA A 15 -24.17 28.92 -8.64
C ALA A 15 -23.86 29.64 -7.33
N VAL A 16 -23.29 28.95 -6.32
CA VAL A 16 -22.80 29.60 -5.10
C VAL A 16 -21.55 30.41 -5.44
N HIS A 17 -21.73 31.72 -5.60
CA HIS A 17 -20.67 32.71 -5.70
C HIS A 17 -20.92 33.79 -4.64
N PRO A 18 -19.87 34.42 -4.07
CA PRO A 18 -20.06 35.65 -3.32
C PRO A 18 -20.70 36.67 -4.28
N VAL A 19 -21.93 37.07 -3.97
CA VAL A 19 -22.63 38.12 -4.71
C VAL A 19 -21.98 39.44 -4.30
N PRO A 20 -21.52 40.28 -5.25
CA PRO A 20 -20.91 41.55 -4.91
C PRO A 20 -21.95 42.44 -4.23
N ARG A 21 -21.92 42.51 -2.90
CA ARG A 21 -22.74 43.45 -2.14
C ARG A 21 -21.97 44.76 -2.07
N SER A 22 -22.43 45.75 -2.83
CA SER A 22 -22.00 47.14 -2.66
C SER A 22 -22.31 47.57 -1.22
N PHE A 23 -21.29 47.85 -0.42
CA PHE A 23 -21.44 48.40 0.92
C PHE A 23 -22.32 49.66 0.90
N PRO A 24 -23.48 49.71 1.58
CA PRO A 24 -24.04 50.99 1.98
C PRO A 24 -23.19 51.50 3.16
N ARG A 25 -22.44 52.57 2.91
CA ARG A 25 -21.67 53.37 3.87
C ARG A 25 -22.61 54.05 4.88
N HIS A 26 -23.26 53.30 5.78
CA HIS A 26 -24.26 53.88 6.67
C HIS A 26 -24.13 53.52 8.15
N GLU A 27 -22.91 53.34 8.64
CA GLU A 27 -22.69 53.16 10.08
C GLU A 27 -21.45 53.87 10.62
N GLN A 28 -20.92 54.85 9.88
CA GLN A 28 -19.78 55.67 10.33
C GLN A 28 -20.20 57.08 10.81
N GLU A 29 -21.50 57.32 11.05
CA GLU A 29 -22.00 58.64 11.48
C GLU A 29 -22.61 58.65 12.91
N ILE A 30 -22.57 57.54 13.66
CA ILE A 30 -23.14 57.48 15.03
C ILE A 30 -22.06 57.46 16.14
N ALA A 31 -20.77 57.37 15.81
CA ALA A 31 -19.70 57.19 16.80
C ALA A 31 -18.90 58.46 17.17
N GLU A 32 -19.37 59.68 16.85
CA GLU A 32 -18.73 60.93 17.32
C GLU A 32 -19.32 61.49 18.63
N THR A 33 -20.13 60.72 19.37
CA THR A 33 -20.64 61.20 20.66
C THR A 33 -20.70 60.07 21.70
N SER A 34 -19.55 59.72 22.26
CA SER A 34 -19.41 59.46 23.71
C SER A 34 -17.95 59.13 24.05
N ASN A 35 -17.32 60.05 24.77
CA ASN A 35 -16.09 59.79 25.51
C ASN A 35 -16.42 58.85 26.69
N SER A 36 -16.04 57.58 26.62
CA SER A 36 -15.90 56.74 27.80
C SER A 36 -14.82 55.66 27.62
N THR A 37 -13.87 55.71 28.54
CA THR A 37 -12.73 54.80 28.69
C THR A 37 -13.18 53.47 29.29
N GLU A 38 -13.75 52.55 28.51
CA GLU A 38 -13.80 51.12 28.82
C GLU A 38 -13.79 50.29 27.52
N PRO A 39 -13.06 49.16 27.45
CA PRO A 39 -13.06 48.29 26.28
C PRO A 39 -14.41 47.59 26.18
N ILE A 40 -15.26 48.09 25.29
CA ILE A 40 -16.56 47.52 24.96
C ILE A 40 -16.35 46.09 24.42
N PRO A 41 -17.06 45.06 24.92
CA PRO A 41 -17.03 43.72 24.32
C PRO A 41 -17.78 43.79 22.98
N TYR A 42 -17.03 43.83 21.87
CA TYR A 42 -17.59 43.94 20.53
C TYR A 42 -18.52 42.75 20.21
N PRO A 43 -19.63 42.98 19.47
CA PRO A 43 -20.66 41.98 19.27
C PRO A 43 -20.12 40.84 18.40
N TYR A 44 -20.15 39.65 19.01
CA TYR A 44 -20.10 38.37 18.31
C TYR A 44 -21.24 38.26 17.28
N SER A 45 -20.97 37.55 16.18
CA SER A 45 -21.96 36.92 15.29
C SER A 45 -22.45 37.67 14.04
N HIS A 46 -21.54 38.16 13.21
CA HIS A 46 -21.74 38.01 11.78
C HIS A 46 -20.53 37.30 11.19
N ILE A 47 -20.68 35.99 10.92
CA ILE A 47 -19.86 35.35 9.90
C ILE A 47 -20.25 36.11 8.64
N ASP A 48 -19.34 36.91 8.08
CA ASP A 48 -19.57 37.58 6.81
C ASP A 48 -20.03 36.50 5.84
N ILE A 49 -21.27 36.66 5.36
CA ILE A 49 -21.94 35.69 4.49
C ILE A 49 -21.06 35.41 3.26
N ASP A 50 -20.20 36.36 2.91
CA ASP A 50 -19.16 36.29 1.88
C ASP A 50 -18.06 35.25 2.17
N VAL A 51 -17.68 35.03 3.44
CA VAL A 51 -16.71 34.01 3.87
C VAL A 51 -17.34 32.62 3.87
N ALA A 52 -18.59 32.52 4.31
CA ALA A 52 -19.38 31.29 4.23
C ALA A 52 -19.69 30.86 2.77
N LEU A 53 -19.90 31.84 1.88
CA LEU A 53 -20.08 31.63 0.42
C LEU A 53 -18.75 31.47 -0.34
N GLY A 54 -17.62 31.91 0.23
CA GLY A 54 -16.27 31.73 -0.35
C GLY A 54 -15.70 30.32 -0.18
N LEU A 55 -16.01 29.65 0.93
CA LEU A 55 -15.65 28.24 1.20
C LEU A 55 -16.13 27.24 0.13
N PRO A 56 -17.40 27.28 -0.36
CA PRO A 56 -17.86 26.42 -1.46
C PRO A 56 -17.25 26.77 -2.82
N MET A 57 -16.58 27.92 -2.97
CA MET A 57 -15.81 28.22 -4.18
C MET A 57 -14.58 27.30 -4.33
N PHE A 58 -13.99 26.85 -3.22
CA PHE A 58 -12.94 25.82 -3.22
C PHE A 58 -13.48 24.41 -3.39
N ALA A 59 -14.75 24.15 -3.08
CA ALA A 59 -15.39 22.87 -3.41
C ALA A 59 -15.35 22.62 -4.92
N ARG A 60 -15.32 23.67 -5.76
CA ARG A 60 -15.13 23.58 -7.21
C ARG A 60 -13.80 22.95 -7.64
N LEU A 61 -12.82 22.75 -6.75
CA LEU A 61 -11.67 21.89 -7.06
C LEU A 61 -12.09 20.46 -7.39
N TYR A 62 -13.26 19.99 -6.95
CA TYR A 62 -13.78 18.69 -7.39
C TYR A 62 -13.98 18.66 -8.91
N LEU A 63 -14.17 19.79 -9.61
CA LEU A 63 -14.32 19.81 -11.07
C LEU A 63 -13.00 19.57 -11.81
N LEU A 64 -11.84 19.86 -11.18
CA LEU A 64 -10.50 19.58 -11.75
C LEU A 64 -10.23 18.07 -11.88
N TYR A 65 -10.93 17.24 -11.12
CA TYR A 65 -10.98 15.78 -11.24
C TYR A 65 -11.31 15.30 -12.66
N GLY A 66 -12.24 15.96 -13.34
CA GLY A 66 -12.77 15.52 -14.64
C GLY A 66 -11.74 15.60 -15.75
N PRO A 67 -11.12 16.78 -15.96
CA PRO A 67 -10.02 16.95 -16.92
C PRO A 67 -8.80 16.07 -16.61
N ILE A 68 -8.46 15.85 -15.34
CA ILE A 68 -7.37 14.95 -14.93
C ILE A 68 -7.67 13.49 -15.36
N LEU A 69 -8.93 13.07 -15.23
CA LEU A 69 -9.39 11.75 -15.66
C LEU A 69 -9.36 11.60 -17.19
N TYR A 70 -9.83 12.62 -17.91
CA TYR A 70 -9.87 12.63 -19.39
C TYR A 70 -8.49 12.74 -20.03
N HIS A 71 -7.53 13.42 -19.38
CA HIS A 71 -6.16 13.52 -19.89
C HIS A 71 -5.34 12.24 -19.66
N SER A 72 -5.82 11.32 -18.80
CA SER A 72 -5.14 10.06 -18.54
C SER A 72 -5.02 9.20 -19.79
N HIS A 73 -3.78 8.97 -20.25
CA HIS A 73 -3.46 7.99 -21.29
C HIS A 73 -4.01 6.58 -20.98
N LEU A 74 -4.24 6.28 -19.70
CA LEU A 74 -4.79 5.00 -19.23
C LEU A 74 -6.27 4.80 -19.59
N VAL A 75 -7.06 5.87 -19.68
CA VAL A 75 -8.50 5.80 -20.04
C VAL A 75 -8.72 5.85 -21.55
N ARG A 76 -7.79 6.48 -22.29
CA ARG A 76 -7.90 6.65 -23.75
C ARG A 76 -7.30 5.50 -24.58
N SER A 77 -6.45 4.66 -23.98
CA SER A 77 -5.83 3.56 -24.72
C SER A 77 -6.87 2.50 -25.09
N ALA A 78 -7.08 2.27 -26.39
CA ALA A 78 -7.98 1.22 -26.88
C ALA A 78 -7.62 -0.17 -26.29
N ALA A 79 -6.34 -0.40 -25.99
CA ALA A 79 -5.86 -1.63 -25.37
C ALA A 79 -6.31 -1.78 -23.90
N SER A 80 -6.34 -0.71 -23.10
CA SER A 80 -6.83 -0.79 -21.71
C SER A 80 -8.35 -0.98 -21.68
N GLN A 81 -9.07 -0.35 -22.61
CA GLN A 81 -10.51 -0.53 -22.76
C GLN A 81 -10.88 -1.96 -23.20
N SER A 82 -10.13 -2.54 -24.15
CA SER A 82 -10.33 -3.93 -24.55
C SER A 82 -10.02 -4.92 -23.42
N LEU A 83 -8.97 -4.68 -22.63
CA LEU A 83 -8.65 -5.51 -21.46
C LEU A 83 -9.71 -5.40 -20.36
N GLY A 84 -10.27 -4.21 -20.13
CA GLY A 84 -11.36 -4.01 -19.17
C GLY A 84 -12.62 -4.79 -19.54
N TYR A 85 -12.96 -4.81 -20.82
CA TYR A 85 -14.11 -5.58 -21.33
C TYR A 85 -13.86 -7.10 -21.23
N LEU A 86 -12.66 -7.56 -21.55
CA LEU A 86 -12.28 -8.97 -21.47
C LEU A 86 -12.25 -9.49 -20.02
N SER A 87 -11.89 -8.61 -19.08
CA SER A 87 -11.81 -8.94 -17.65
C SER A 87 -13.11 -8.66 -16.88
N ALA A 88 -14.18 -8.20 -17.56
CA ALA A 88 -15.45 -7.76 -16.96
C ALA A 88 -15.27 -6.72 -15.82
N VAL A 89 -14.24 -5.89 -15.89
CA VAL A 89 -14.00 -4.81 -14.93
C VAL A 89 -14.40 -3.49 -15.60
N SER A 90 -15.44 -2.84 -15.08
CA SER A 90 -15.80 -1.49 -15.48
C SER A 90 -14.65 -0.54 -15.15
N ILE A 91 -14.17 0.19 -16.15
CA ILE A 91 -13.15 1.24 -15.97
C ILE A 91 -13.85 2.45 -15.37
N ASP A 92 -14.13 2.36 -14.07
CA ASP A 92 -14.79 3.41 -13.31
C ASP A 92 -13.75 4.35 -12.69
N PHE A 93 -14.19 5.55 -12.30
CA PHE A 93 -13.34 6.53 -11.63
C PHE A 93 -12.53 5.98 -10.43
N PRO A 94 -13.11 5.19 -9.49
CA PRO A 94 -12.37 4.69 -8.34
C PRO A 94 -11.20 3.79 -8.76
N PHE A 95 -11.33 3.09 -9.89
CA PHE A 95 -10.27 2.27 -10.44
C PHE A 95 -9.13 3.12 -11.00
N VAL A 96 -9.44 4.17 -11.75
CA VAL A 96 -8.43 5.09 -12.31
C VAL A 96 -7.69 5.83 -11.20
N MET A 97 -8.40 6.33 -10.19
CA MET A 97 -7.78 6.98 -9.03
C MET A 97 -6.85 6.02 -8.28
N LYS A 98 -7.29 4.78 -8.01
CA LYS A 98 -6.44 3.74 -7.42
C LYS A 98 -5.20 3.44 -8.27
N ALA A 99 -5.34 3.42 -9.60
CA ALA A 99 -4.24 3.17 -10.52
C ALA A 99 -3.20 4.32 -10.50
N TYR A 100 -3.65 5.58 -10.47
CA TYR A 100 -2.77 6.74 -10.32
C TYR A 100 -2.03 6.75 -8.99
N LEU A 101 -2.73 6.49 -7.88
CA LEU A 101 -2.14 6.38 -6.55
C LEU A 101 -1.10 5.25 -6.50
N ARG A 102 -1.29 4.17 -7.25
CA ARG A 102 -0.33 3.06 -7.31
C ARG A 102 0.90 3.39 -8.15
N HIS A 103 0.76 4.17 -9.21
CA HIS A 103 1.86 4.47 -10.12
C HIS A 103 2.73 5.65 -9.64
N TRP A 104 2.11 6.74 -9.15
CA TRP A 104 2.81 7.94 -8.66
C TRP A 104 2.26 8.45 -7.31
N PRO A 105 2.32 7.65 -6.22
CA PRO A 105 1.73 8.01 -4.92
C PRO A 105 2.29 9.32 -4.34
N GLU A 106 3.60 9.53 -4.46
CA GLU A 106 4.32 10.69 -3.92
C GLU A 106 3.88 12.01 -4.58
N ARG A 107 3.73 12.00 -5.90
CA ARG A 107 3.28 13.18 -6.65
C ARG A 107 1.83 13.52 -6.33
N CYS A 108 0.97 12.50 -6.20
CA CYS A 108 -0.43 12.69 -5.79
C CYS A 108 -0.52 13.32 -4.40
N LEU A 109 0.24 12.82 -3.42
CA LEU A 109 0.27 13.37 -2.07
C LEU A 109 0.82 14.81 -2.04
N LEU A 110 1.90 15.09 -2.79
CA LEU A 110 2.47 16.44 -2.86
C LEU A 110 1.47 17.45 -3.43
N VAL A 111 0.80 17.11 -4.53
CA VAL A 111 -0.23 17.97 -5.12
C VAL A 111 -1.37 18.17 -4.13
N TRP A 112 -1.83 17.12 -3.44
CA TRP A 112 -2.87 17.23 -2.42
C TRP A 112 -2.48 18.16 -1.25
N CYS A 113 -1.29 17.98 -0.68
CA CYS A 113 -0.81 18.79 0.43
C CYS A 113 -0.58 20.26 0.04
N THR A 114 -0.04 20.51 -1.16
CA THR A 114 0.15 21.89 -1.65
C THR A 114 -1.18 22.59 -1.89
N LEU A 115 -2.18 21.91 -2.48
CA LEU A 115 -3.52 22.48 -2.63
C LEU A 115 -4.15 22.82 -1.28
N ILE A 116 -4.12 21.89 -0.33
CA ILE A 116 -4.65 22.12 1.02
C ILE A 116 -3.91 23.27 1.72
N PHE A 117 -2.59 23.41 1.54
CA PHE A 117 -1.79 24.49 2.11
C PHE A 117 -2.27 25.87 1.64
N PHE A 118 -2.43 26.06 0.33
CA PHE A 118 -2.89 27.34 -0.22
C PHE A 118 -4.35 27.63 0.17
N ILE A 119 -5.21 26.61 0.12
CA ILE A 119 -6.64 26.75 0.49
C ILE A 119 -6.77 27.07 1.97
N GLY A 120 -6.08 26.33 2.85
CA GLY A 120 -6.13 26.52 4.29
C GLY A 120 -5.56 27.88 4.72
N GLY A 121 -4.45 28.33 4.13
CA GLY A 121 -3.89 29.66 4.38
C GLY A 121 -4.85 30.78 3.98
N TRP A 122 -5.55 30.63 2.84
CA TRP A 122 -6.60 31.57 2.44
C TRP A 122 -7.82 31.53 3.38
N CYS A 123 -8.26 30.34 3.78
CA CYS A 123 -9.37 30.16 4.74
C CYS A 123 -9.07 30.83 6.10
N PHE A 124 -7.85 30.71 6.62
CA PHE A 124 -7.45 31.39 7.85
C PHE A 124 -7.49 32.91 7.71
N ARG A 125 -6.96 33.45 6.60
CA ARG A 125 -7.03 34.90 6.30
C ARG A 125 -8.47 35.40 6.15
N ALA A 126 -9.36 34.57 5.57
CA ALA A 126 -10.76 34.93 5.37
C ALA A 126 -11.57 34.91 6.67
N CYS A 127 -11.27 34.00 7.60
CA CYS A 127 -12.01 33.86 8.86
C CYS A 127 -11.47 34.70 10.02
N GLU A 128 -10.24 35.21 9.95
CA GLU A 128 -9.70 36.16 10.92
C GLU A 128 -9.71 37.57 10.31
N TYR A 129 -10.84 38.26 10.50
CA TYR A 129 -11.00 39.68 10.20
C TYR A 129 -10.75 40.49 11.48
N GLN A 130 -9.72 41.33 11.48
CA GLN A 130 -9.32 42.05 12.68
C GLN A 130 -10.31 43.20 12.97
N PRO A 131 -10.57 43.55 14.25
CA PRO A 131 -11.47 44.65 14.61
C PRO A 131 -11.06 46.03 14.08
N THR A 132 -9.82 46.17 13.60
CA THR A 132 -9.28 47.38 12.94
C THR A 132 -9.62 47.46 11.44
N HIS A 133 -10.52 46.62 10.93
CA HIS A 133 -10.87 46.51 9.51
C HIS A 133 -9.72 46.06 8.59
N GLU A 134 -8.71 45.36 9.13
CA GLU A 134 -7.59 44.81 8.36
C GLU A 134 -7.57 43.28 8.41
N HIS A 135 -7.30 42.65 7.27
CA HIS A 135 -7.06 41.21 7.20
C HIS A 135 -5.64 40.87 7.65
N TRP A 136 -5.46 39.72 8.30
CA TRP A 136 -4.12 39.20 8.57
C TRP A 136 -3.29 39.07 7.29
N PRO A 137 -2.01 39.49 7.29
CA PRO A 137 -1.15 39.31 6.13
C PRO A 137 -1.10 37.81 5.76
N LEU A 138 -1.16 37.52 4.46
CA LEU A 138 -1.28 36.15 3.95
C LEU A 138 -0.15 35.24 4.45
N VAL A 139 1.05 35.81 4.63
CA VAL A 139 2.23 35.09 5.13
C VAL A 139 2.02 34.60 6.56
N ASP A 140 1.39 35.38 7.44
CA ASP A 140 1.15 35.00 8.83
C ASP A 140 0.04 33.95 8.93
N ALA A 141 -0.98 34.04 8.08
CA ALA A 141 -2.02 33.01 7.96
C ALA A 141 -1.47 31.68 7.41
N MET A 142 -0.58 31.72 6.42
CA MET A 142 0.14 30.56 5.91
C MET A 142 1.11 29.97 6.95
N TRP A 143 1.80 30.83 7.70
CA TRP A 143 2.67 30.43 8.79
C TRP A 143 1.91 29.69 9.88
N LEU A 144 0.72 30.17 10.24
CA LEU A 144 -0.18 29.50 11.19
C LEU A 144 -0.69 28.15 10.69
N PHE A 145 -0.91 28.01 9.37
CA PHE A 145 -1.41 26.77 8.80
C PHE A 145 -0.43 25.59 8.96
N VAL A 146 0.87 25.81 8.75
CA VAL A 146 1.90 24.75 8.79
C VAL A 146 1.92 23.94 10.10
N PRO A 147 2.04 24.56 11.30
CA PRO A 147 2.06 23.83 12.56
C PRO A 147 0.70 23.24 12.94
N ILE A 148 -0.42 23.77 12.45
CA ILE A 148 -1.75 23.18 12.66
C ILE A 148 -1.90 21.90 11.83
N PHE A 149 -1.55 21.97 10.54
CA PHE A 149 -1.58 20.82 9.64
C PHE A 149 -0.59 19.73 10.06
N GLY A 150 0.59 20.13 10.54
CA GLY A 150 1.58 19.23 11.14
C GLY A 150 1.22 18.73 12.54
N THR A 151 0.08 19.16 13.12
CA THR A 151 -0.36 18.84 14.49
C THR A 151 0.67 19.17 15.59
N VAL A 152 1.52 20.18 15.35
CA VAL A 152 2.56 20.64 16.27
C VAL A 152 2.03 21.70 17.23
N GLY A 153 1.30 22.70 16.71
CA GLY A 153 0.64 23.73 17.53
C GLY A 153 1.55 24.78 18.19
N TYR A 154 2.44 25.45 17.45
CA TYR A 154 3.18 26.60 17.97
C TYR A 154 2.25 27.80 18.19
N SER A 155 2.26 28.41 19.39
CA SER A 155 1.20 29.33 19.84
C SER A 155 1.50 30.83 19.75
N ASN A 156 2.30 31.29 18.78
CA ASN A 156 2.53 32.73 18.63
C ASN A 156 1.37 33.46 17.90
N LEU A 157 0.54 32.71 17.15
CA LEU A 157 -0.67 33.20 16.50
C LEU A 157 -1.78 32.16 16.71
N VAL A 158 -2.98 32.58 17.13
CA VAL A 158 -4.10 31.67 17.43
C VAL A 158 -5.39 32.28 16.88
N PRO A 159 -6.25 31.51 16.20
CA PRO A 159 -7.52 32.03 15.69
C PRO A 159 -8.42 32.45 16.84
N SER A 160 -8.85 33.71 16.80
CA SER A 160 -9.72 34.31 17.81
C SER A 160 -11.20 34.06 17.50
N THR A 161 -11.56 33.92 16.21
CA THR A 161 -12.95 33.78 15.77
C THR A 161 -13.43 32.33 15.83
N TYR A 162 -14.76 32.15 15.95
CA TYR A 162 -15.36 30.81 15.89
C TYR A 162 -15.12 30.13 14.53
N CYS A 163 -15.10 30.89 13.42
CA CYS A 163 -14.76 30.32 12.10
C CYS A 163 -13.30 29.87 12.03
N GLY A 164 -12.35 30.67 12.52
CA GLY A 164 -10.93 30.30 12.53
C GLY A 164 -10.68 29.03 13.37
N ARG A 165 -11.40 28.87 14.48
CA ARG A 165 -11.33 27.67 15.33
C ARG A 165 -11.87 26.42 14.65
N THR A 166 -12.97 26.51 13.90
CA THR A 166 -13.50 25.35 13.16
C THR A 166 -12.57 24.95 12.02
N ILE A 167 -12.02 25.92 11.28
CA ILE A 167 -11.01 25.67 10.23
C ILE A 167 -9.74 25.06 10.83
N CYS A 168 -9.32 25.51 12.01
CA CYS A 168 -8.19 24.93 12.74
C CYS A 168 -8.41 23.45 13.06
N ALA A 169 -9.57 23.10 13.64
CA ALA A 169 -9.92 21.73 13.93
C ALA A 169 -9.96 20.85 12.65
N LEU A 170 -10.60 21.34 11.58
CA LEU A 170 -10.69 20.62 10.30
C LEU A 170 -9.32 20.43 9.65
N SER A 171 -8.46 21.45 9.67
CA SER A 171 -7.11 21.40 9.11
C SER A 171 -6.22 20.42 9.88
N GLY A 172 -6.37 20.34 11.20
CA GLY A 172 -5.70 19.32 12.02
C GLY A 172 -6.13 17.90 11.65
N VAL A 173 -7.43 17.66 11.49
CA VAL A 173 -7.97 16.34 11.06
C VAL A 173 -7.44 15.96 9.67
N LEU A 174 -7.47 16.88 8.71
CA LEU A 174 -6.92 16.66 7.36
C LEU A 174 -5.40 16.40 7.39
N GLY A 175 -4.68 17.07 8.29
CA GLY A 175 -3.27 16.83 8.59
C GLY A 175 -3.03 15.37 9.00
N VAL A 176 -3.78 14.87 9.98
CA VAL A 176 -3.67 13.47 10.44
C VAL A 176 -3.95 12.47 9.31
N PHE A 177 -4.97 12.71 8.48
CA PHE A 177 -5.26 11.86 7.32
C PHE A 177 -4.12 11.85 6.31
N SER A 178 -3.54 13.01 6.00
CA SER A 178 -2.41 13.12 5.07
C SER A 178 -1.15 12.43 5.60
N MET A 179 -0.88 12.53 6.90
CA MET A 179 0.25 11.86 7.56
C MET A 179 0.08 10.35 7.56
N SER A 180 -1.12 9.85 7.83
CA SER A 180 -1.43 8.42 7.73
C SER A 180 -1.17 7.87 6.32
N PHE A 181 -1.60 8.62 5.30
CA PHE A 181 -1.35 8.24 3.90
C PHE A 181 0.14 8.30 3.54
N PHE A 182 0.88 9.31 4.02
CA PHE A 182 2.33 9.39 3.86
C PHE A 182 3.03 8.16 4.45
N ILE A 183 2.67 7.74 5.67
CA ILE A 183 3.22 6.56 6.33
C ILE A 183 2.94 5.30 5.52
N ALA A 184 1.73 5.16 4.97
CA ALA A 184 1.38 4.02 4.12
C ALA A 184 2.25 3.95 2.84
N ILE A 185 2.51 5.10 2.20
CA ILE A 185 3.41 5.18 1.04
C ILE A 185 4.84 4.83 1.43
N ALA A 186 5.34 5.40 2.52
CA ALA A 186 6.69 5.15 3.02
C ALA A 186 6.89 3.67 3.35
N ALA A 187 5.93 3.04 4.04
CA ALA A 187 5.94 1.61 4.31
C ALA A 187 5.95 0.79 3.02
N GLY A 188 5.13 1.15 2.04
CA GLY A 188 5.10 0.50 0.73
C GLY A 188 6.44 0.56 -0.02
N LYS A 189 7.19 1.66 0.11
CA LYS A 189 8.51 1.86 -0.50
C LYS A 189 9.64 1.19 0.27
N LEU A 190 9.47 0.99 1.58
CA LEU A 190 10.44 0.29 2.44
C LEU A 190 10.31 -1.23 2.35
N ILE A 191 9.18 -1.75 1.88
CA ILE A 191 9.03 -3.17 1.61
C ILE A 191 9.94 -3.54 0.43
N LEU A 192 10.91 -4.41 0.70
CA LEU A 192 11.78 -4.97 -0.33
C LEU A 192 10.96 -5.66 -1.42
N THR A 193 11.39 -5.50 -2.67
CA THR A 193 10.82 -6.23 -3.79
C THR A 193 11.06 -7.74 -3.65
N PRO A 194 10.27 -8.60 -4.32
CA PRO A 194 10.49 -10.06 -4.28
C PRO A 194 11.91 -10.47 -4.71
N CYS A 195 12.48 -9.76 -5.69
CA CYS A 195 13.84 -10.01 -6.16
C CYS A 195 14.89 -9.60 -5.13
N GLU A 196 14.75 -8.44 -4.49
CA GLU A 196 15.66 -8.00 -3.43
C GLU A 196 15.57 -8.92 -2.20
N ASN A 197 14.36 -9.33 -1.82
CA ASN A 197 14.15 -10.28 -0.73
C ASN A 197 14.80 -11.64 -1.01
N TYR A 198 14.74 -12.11 -2.27
CA TYR A 198 15.44 -13.32 -2.69
C TYR A 198 16.96 -13.18 -2.52
N VAL A 199 17.55 -12.09 -3.03
CA VAL A 199 18.98 -11.83 -2.91
C VAL A 199 19.40 -11.72 -1.44
N HIS A 200 18.64 -10.98 -0.62
CA HIS A 200 18.88 -10.85 0.81
C HIS A 200 18.87 -12.21 1.51
N THR A 201 17.89 -13.06 1.20
CA THR A 201 17.80 -14.38 1.83
C THR A 201 18.91 -15.32 1.35
N PHE A 202 19.29 -15.23 0.08
CA PHE A 202 20.43 -15.98 -0.44
C PHE A 202 21.72 -15.60 0.31
N VAL A 203 22.00 -14.30 0.44
CA VAL A 203 23.18 -13.80 1.17
C VAL A 203 23.17 -14.33 2.61
N LEU A 204 22.05 -14.17 3.33
CA LEU A 204 21.90 -14.64 4.70
C LEU A 204 22.12 -16.16 4.84
N ASN A 205 21.63 -16.96 3.88
CA ASN A 205 21.88 -18.41 3.84
C ASN A 205 23.37 -18.74 3.64
N THR A 206 24.08 -17.98 2.80
CA THR A 206 25.53 -18.20 2.61
C THR A 206 26.33 -17.86 3.88
N GLU A 207 25.93 -16.82 4.62
CA GLU A 207 26.56 -16.44 5.88
C GLU A 207 26.32 -17.49 6.96
N LEU A 208 25.07 -17.94 7.15
CA LEU A 208 24.74 -19.01 8.09
C LEU A 208 25.47 -20.32 7.77
N ALA A 209 25.66 -20.64 6.48
CA ALA A 209 26.42 -21.82 6.08
C ALA A 209 27.91 -21.72 6.46
N LYS A 210 28.52 -20.52 6.37
CA LYS A 210 29.89 -20.27 6.83
C LYS A 210 29.98 -20.39 8.35
N GLU A 211 29.03 -19.78 9.07
CA GLU A 211 28.98 -19.84 10.53
C GLU A 211 28.79 -21.28 11.03
N HIS A 212 27.91 -22.05 10.38
CA HIS A 212 27.69 -23.46 10.68
C HIS A 212 28.99 -24.27 10.56
N LYS A 213 29.76 -24.08 9.48
CA LYS A 213 31.05 -24.76 9.29
C LYS A 213 32.06 -24.37 10.37
N HIS A 214 32.12 -23.09 10.73
CA HIS A 214 33.01 -22.61 11.80
C HIS A 214 32.64 -23.20 13.16
N GLN A 215 31.35 -23.22 13.51
CA GLN A 215 30.88 -23.77 14.77
C GLN A 215 31.00 -25.30 14.83
N ALA A 216 30.79 -25.99 13.71
CA ALA A 216 31.05 -27.43 13.60
C ALA A 216 32.52 -27.77 13.91
N ALA A 217 33.47 -26.98 13.38
CA ALA A 217 34.88 -27.14 13.70
C ALA A 217 35.16 -26.93 15.20
N ASN A 218 34.51 -25.94 15.83
CA ASN A 218 34.63 -25.70 17.27
C ASN A 218 34.04 -26.84 18.11
N VAL A 219 32.89 -27.42 17.70
CA VAL A 219 32.30 -28.58 18.37
C VAL A 219 33.25 -29.77 18.33
N ILE A 220 33.82 -30.10 17.18
CA ILE A 220 34.79 -31.20 17.05
C ILE A 220 36.02 -30.92 17.94
N LYS A 221 36.56 -29.70 17.89
CA LYS A 221 37.72 -29.27 18.70
C LYS A 221 37.46 -29.41 20.20
N PHE A 222 36.32 -28.93 20.69
CA PHE A 222 35.99 -29.01 22.11
C PHE A 222 35.60 -30.43 22.52
N ALA A 223 34.90 -31.19 21.68
CA ALA A 223 34.59 -32.60 21.94
C ALA A 223 35.87 -33.42 22.13
N TRP A 224 36.84 -33.24 21.23
CA TRP A 224 38.14 -33.91 21.34
C TRP A 224 38.89 -33.49 22.62
N LYS A 225 38.97 -32.19 22.93
CA LYS A 225 39.61 -31.71 24.17
C LYS A 225 38.92 -32.25 25.43
N THR A 226 37.60 -32.27 25.45
CA THR A 226 36.82 -32.82 26.57
C THR A 226 37.11 -34.30 26.77
N TRP A 227 37.18 -35.08 25.69
CA TRP A 227 37.60 -36.49 25.76
C TRP A 227 39.04 -36.65 26.27
N PHE A 228 39.99 -35.88 25.74
CA PHE A 228 41.39 -35.93 26.14
C PHE A 228 41.59 -35.64 27.64
N TRP A 229 40.95 -34.59 28.18
CA TRP A 229 41.04 -34.25 29.60
C TRP A 229 40.26 -35.22 30.50
N LYS A 230 39.22 -35.88 29.97
CA LYS A 230 38.50 -36.94 30.68
C LYS A 230 39.33 -38.22 30.82
N ALA A 231 40.13 -38.54 29.81
CA ALA A 231 41.05 -39.67 29.84
C ALA A 231 42.23 -39.44 30.80
N ASN A 232 42.71 -38.19 30.91
CA ASN A 232 43.86 -37.84 31.75
C ASN A 232 43.41 -37.40 33.17
N LYS A 233 43.36 -38.33 34.13
CA LYS A 233 42.83 -38.14 35.49
C LYS A 233 43.81 -37.40 36.43
N THR A 234 43.88 -36.07 36.34
CA THR A 234 44.68 -35.22 37.24
C THR A 234 43.80 -34.21 37.97
N PRO A 235 44.11 -33.78 39.19
CA PRO A 235 43.27 -32.81 39.92
C PRO A 235 43.13 -31.46 39.19
N LEU A 236 44.19 -31.03 38.47
CA LEU A 236 44.17 -29.82 37.64
C LEU A 236 43.33 -29.99 36.35
N SER A 237 43.17 -31.23 35.87
CA SER A 237 42.36 -31.50 34.66
C SER A 237 40.86 -31.43 34.92
N SER A 238 40.38 -31.61 36.15
CA SER A 238 38.94 -31.49 36.49
C SER A 238 38.38 -30.10 36.19
N MET A 239 39.11 -29.03 36.54
CA MET A 239 38.67 -27.66 36.28
C MET A 239 38.74 -27.31 34.77
N ARG A 240 39.78 -27.79 34.07
CA ARG A 240 39.93 -27.60 32.62
C ARG A 240 38.87 -28.40 31.84
N TYR A 241 38.50 -29.59 32.31
CA TYR A 241 37.41 -30.41 31.77
C TYR A 241 36.08 -29.64 31.80
N LEU A 242 35.68 -29.12 32.97
CA LEU A 242 34.44 -28.35 33.11
C LEU A 242 34.39 -27.12 32.20
N GLN A 243 35.54 -26.43 32.04
CA GLN A 243 35.62 -25.29 31.11
C GLN A 243 35.43 -25.71 29.65
N MET A 244 36.00 -26.84 29.22
CA MET A 244 35.85 -27.33 27.83
C MET A 244 34.45 -27.89 27.58
N GLU A 245 33.86 -28.58 28.56
CA GLU A 245 32.49 -29.09 28.50
C GLU A 245 31.48 -27.94 28.36
N ARG A 246 31.62 -26.86 29.13
CA ARG A 246 30.79 -25.65 28.96
C ARG A 246 30.94 -25.04 27.57
N LYS A 247 32.17 -24.97 27.04
CA LYS A 247 32.42 -24.46 25.68
C LYS A 247 31.79 -25.36 24.61
N LEU A 248 31.87 -26.68 24.79
CA LEU A 248 31.23 -27.65 23.91
C LEU A 248 29.70 -27.50 23.90
N HIS A 249 29.06 -27.47 25.07
CA HIS A 249 27.61 -27.27 25.18
C HIS A 249 27.17 -25.93 24.58
N ARG A 250 27.97 -24.86 24.78
CA ARG A 250 27.71 -23.56 24.15
C ARG A 250 27.77 -23.66 22.62
N SER A 251 28.80 -24.28 22.05
CA SER A 251 28.92 -24.46 20.60
C SER A 251 27.79 -25.33 20.01
N ILE A 252 27.37 -26.39 20.71
CA ILE A 252 26.19 -27.19 20.32
C ILE A 252 24.92 -26.35 20.34
N GLY A 253 24.75 -25.51 21.37
CA GLY A 253 23.64 -24.55 21.46
C GLY A 253 23.59 -23.60 20.26
N ILE A 254 24.73 -23.05 19.85
CA ILE A 254 24.85 -22.17 18.69
C ILE A 254 24.50 -22.91 17.40
N ILE A 255 24.97 -24.16 17.19
CA ILE A 255 24.60 -24.95 16.01
C ILE A 255 23.07 -25.15 15.92
N HIS A 256 22.41 -25.44 17.04
CA HIS A 256 20.95 -25.57 17.07
C HIS A 256 20.23 -24.25 16.77
N GLU A 257 20.79 -23.12 17.21
CA GLU A 257 20.29 -21.79 16.86
C GLU A 257 20.43 -21.50 15.36
N ILE A 258 21.61 -21.75 14.78
CA ILE A 258 21.85 -21.61 13.34
C ILE A 258 20.89 -22.49 12.54
N LYS A 259 20.69 -23.75 12.95
CA LYS A 259 19.74 -24.67 12.31
C LYS A 259 18.28 -24.22 12.45
N ARG A 260 17.91 -23.52 13.54
CA ARG A 260 16.58 -22.89 13.67
C ARG A 260 16.44 -21.71 12.72
N LYS A 261 17.44 -20.82 12.66
CA LYS A 261 17.46 -19.68 11.72
C LYS A 261 17.32 -20.16 10.27
N GLN A 262 18.08 -21.19 9.88
CA GLN A 262 18.01 -21.76 8.54
C GLN A 262 16.63 -22.37 8.21
N ARG A 263 15.97 -23.04 9.16
CA ARG A 263 14.59 -23.52 8.96
C ARG A 263 13.58 -22.38 8.82
N CYS A 264 13.73 -21.31 9.59
CA CYS A 264 12.85 -20.14 9.48
C CYS A 264 13.02 -19.46 8.12
N LEU A 265 14.26 -19.29 7.65
CA LEU A 265 14.53 -18.72 6.33
C LEU A 265 13.98 -19.60 5.21
N ASN A 266 14.23 -20.91 5.27
CA ASN A 266 13.69 -21.86 4.30
C ASN A 266 12.16 -21.83 4.24
N GLY A 267 11.49 -21.69 5.40
CA GLY A 267 10.03 -21.53 5.46
C GLY A 267 9.53 -20.20 4.89
N SER A 268 10.31 -19.12 4.96
CA SER A 268 10.00 -17.83 4.33
C SER A 268 10.33 -17.79 2.83
N THR A 269 11.23 -18.64 2.34
CA THR A 269 11.64 -18.74 0.92
C THR A 269 10.79 -19.67 0.06
N ILE A 270 9.61 -20.09 0.52
CA ILE A 270 8.56 -20.63 -0.38
C ILE A 270 8.00 -19.48 -1.25
N GLY A 271 8.91 -18.71 -1.86
CA GLY A 271 8.65 -17.64 -2.79
C GLY A 271 8.76 -18.16 -4.22
N LEU A 272 8.32 -17.31 -5.15
CA LEU A 272 8.34 -17.46 -6.61
C LEU A 272 9.31 -18.50 -7.23
N PRO A 273 10.61 -18.58 -6.88
CA PRO A 273 11.49 -19.60 -7.46
C PRO A 273 11.04 -21.04 -7.18
N GLU A 274 10.53 -21.38 -5.99
CA GLU A 274 9.98 -22.72 -5.74
C GLU A 274 8.67 -22.93 -6.49
N ILE A 275 7.83 -21.90 -6.65
CA ILE A 275 6.61 -21.98 -7.47
C ILE A 275 6.96 -22.25 -8.94
N GLN A 276 8.00 -21.60 -9.47
CA GLN A 276 8.46 -21.84 -10.83
C GLN A 276 9.06 -23.25 -11.01
N ILE A 277 9.76 -23.75 -9.99
CA ILE A 277 10.27 -25.12 -9.99
C ILE A 277 9.10 -26.12 -9.92
N ILE A 278 8.09 -25.85 -9.09
CA ILE A 278 6.86 -26.63 -9.01
C ILE A 278 6.15 -26.62 -10.35
N GLU A 279 5.92 -25.46 -10.96
CA GLU A 279 5.29 -25.32 -12.28
C GLU A 279 6.06 -26.08 -13.37
N ARG A 280 7.39 -25.98 -13.39
CA ARG A 280 8.21 -26.77 -14.32
C ARG A 280 8.09 -28.27 -14.06
N SER A 281 8.12 -28.70 -12.80
CA SER A 281 7.96 -30.11 -12.45
C SER A 281 6.56 -30.63 -12.80
N THR A 282 5.51 -29.83 -12.60
CA THR A 282 4.14 -30.20 -12.98
C THR A 282 4.01 -30.26 -14.50
N ASN A 283 4.59 -29.31 -15.24
CA ASN A 283 4.58 -29.34 -16.71
C ASN A 283 5.30 -30.58 -17.24
N MET A 284 6.47 -30.91 -16.70
CA MET A 284 7.19 -32.14 -17.04
C MET A 284 6.37 -33.40 -16.75
N ASN A 285 5.73 -33.47 -15.57
CA ASN A 285 4.86 -34.58 -15.21
C ASN A 285 3.63 -34.66 -16.13
N THR A 286 3.04 -33.51 -16.52
CA THR A 286 1.92 -33.49 -17.47
C THR A 286 2.33 -33.99 -18.83
N GLU A 287 3.50 -33.59 -19.35
CA GLU A 287 4.04 -34.13 -20.60
C GLU A 287 4.25 -35.64 -20.52
N GLU A 288 4.77 -36.15 -19.40
CA GLU A 288 4.93 -37.58 -19.20
C GLU A 288 3.57 -38.32 -19.18
N THR A 289 2.56 -37.76 -18.52
CA THR A 289 1.21 -38.33 -18.52
C THR A 289 0.57 -38.32 -19.90
N ILE A 290 0.76 -37.24 -20.68
CA ILE A 290 0.28 -37.16 -22.06
C ILE A 290 0.96 -38.23 -22.93
N ARG A 291 2.26 -38.45 -22.77
CA ARG A 291 2.98 -39.52 -23.48
C ARG A 291 2.44 -40.90 -23.12
N LYS A 292 2.21 -41.16 -21.83
CA LYS A 292 1.63 -42.44 -21.39
C LYS A 292 0.21 -42.63 -21.93
N MET A 293 -0.60 -41.56 -21.97
CA MET A 293 -1.93 -41.59 -22.54
C MET A 293 -1.90 -41.89 -24.05
N ALA A 294 -1.02 -41.25 -24.81
CA ALA A 294 -0.82 -41.54 -26.22
C ALA A 294 -0.38 -43.00 -26.48
N THR A 295 0.49 -43.57 -25.63
CA THR A 295 0.86 -44.99 -25.74
C THR A 295 -0.25 -45.96 -25.33
N LEU A 296 -1.19 -45.53 -24.49
CA LEU A 296 -2.36 -46.32 -24.15
C LEU A 296 -3.39 -46.27 -25.28
N GLU A 297 -3.60 -45.11 -25.90
CA GLU A 297 -4.43 -44.97 -27.10
C GLU A 297 -3.92 -45.89 -28.22
N SER A 298 -2.61 -45.89 -28.52
CA SER A 298 -2.07 -46.77 -29.56
C SER A 298 -2.28 -48.27 -29.27
N LYS A 299 -2.19 -48.67 -28.00
CA LYS A 299 -2.46 -50.06 -27.59
C LYS A 299 -3.94 -50.40 -27.65
N MET A 300 -4.80 -49.44 -27.35
CA MET A 300 -6.25 -49.59 -27.46
C MET A 300 -6.65 -49.77 -28.93
N ASP A 301 -6.09 -48.98 -29.84
CA ASP A 301 -6.28 -49.12 -31.29
C ASP A 301 -5.78 -50.49 -31.80
N GLU A 302 -4.65 -50.97 -31.28
CA GLU A 302 -4.13 -52.31 -31.62
C GLU A 302 -5.07 -53.43 -31.15
N ILE A 303 -5.62 -53.32 -29.93
CA ILE A 303 -6.61 -54.28 -29.41
C ILE A 303 -7.91 -54.20 -30.22
N GLU A 304 -8.39 -53.00 -30.57
CA GLU A 304 -9.55 -52.83 -31.43
C GLU A 304 -9.33 -53.51 -32.79
N GLY A 305 -8.16 -53.33 -33.40
CA GLY A 305 -7.78 -54.03 -34.62
C GLY A 305 -7.74 -55.55 -34.48
N GLN A 306 -7.24 -56.08 -33.35
CA GLN A 306 -7.25 -57.52 -33.09
C GLN A 306 -8.67 -58.07 -32.92
N LEU A 307 -9.56 -57.35 -32.23
CA LEU A 307 -10.96 -57.73 -32.05
C LEU A 307 -11.72 -57.76 -33.38
N VAL A 308 -11.51 -56.75 -34.23
CA VAL A 308 -12.08 -56.71 -35.58
C VAL A 308 -11.61 -57.91 -36.40
N ASN A 309 -10.31 -58.24 -36.37
CA ASN A 309 -9.79 -59.41 -37.07
C ASN A 309 -10.37 -60.73 -36.55
N LEU A 310 -10.64 -60.82 -35.24
CA LEU A 310 -11.24 -62.00 -34.61
C LEU A 310 -12.72 -62.14 -35.01
N ASP A 311 -13.45 -61.03 -35.10
CA ASP A 311 -14.84 -61.00 -35.61
C ASP A 311 -14.91 -61.46 -37.08
N TYR A 312 -13.99 -60.98 -37.93
CA TYR A 312 -13.88 -61.48 -39.31
C TYR A 312 -13.56 -62.98 -39.37
N GLY A 313 -12.67 -63.48 -38.50
CA GLY A 313 -12.34 -64.91 -38.42
C GLY A 313 -13.52 -65.78 -37.98
N LEU A 314 -14.31 -65.31 -37.02
CA LEU A 314 -15.53 -65.99 -36.56
C LEU A 314 -16.61 -66.03 -37.67
N ASN A 315 -16.85 -64.92 -38.36
CA ASN A 315 -17.76 -64.90 -39.50
C ASN A 315 -17.28 -65.82 -40.66
N GLY A 316 -15.97 -65.89 -40.90
CA GLY A 316 -15.38 -66.81 -41.87
C GLY A 316 -15.65 -68.28 -41.52
N THR A 317 -15.45 -68.67 -40.25
CA THR A 317 -15.71 -70.05 -39.79
C THR A 317 -17.20 -70.41 -39.77
N GLN A 318 -18.07 -69.44 -39.44
CA GLN A 318 -19.52 -69.62 -39.53
C GLN A 318 -19.98 -69.84 -40.98
N ASN A 319 -19.43 -69.11 -41.96
CA ASN A 319 -19.75 -69.34 -43.38
C ASN A 319 -19.29 -70.71 -43.90
N VAL A 320 -18.17 -71.25 -43.41
CA VAL A 320 -17.70 -72.60 -43.75
C VAL A 320 -18.62 -73.68 -43.15
N LEU A 321 -19.11 -73.47 -41.92
CA LEU A 321 -20.05 -74.38 -41.26
C LEU A 321 -21.42 -74.42 -41.98
N TYR A 322 -21.91 -73.28 -42.49
CA TYR A 322 -23.16 -73.25 -43.26
C TYR A 322 -23.07 -73.90 -44.65
N PHE A 323 -21.87 -74.00 -45.23
CA PHE A 323 -21.67 -74.68 -46.52
C PHE A 323 -21.48 -76.20 -46.38
N SER A 324 -21.37 -76.71 -45.15
CA SER A 324 -21.07 -78.12 -44.84
C SER A 324 -22.32 -78.94 -44.42
N LEU A 325 -23.52 -78.36 -44.57
CA LEU A 325 -24.83 -78.92 -44.21
C LEU A 325 -25.74 -78.95 -45.45
#